data_AF-A0A5N7ZET6-F1
#
_entry.id   AF-A0A5N7ZET6-F1
#
_cell.length_a   1.000
_cell.length_b   1.000
_cell.length_c   1.000
_cell.angle_alpha   90.00
_cell.angle_beta   90.00
_cell.angle_gamma   90.00
#
_symmetry.space_group_name_H-M   'P 1'
#
loop_
_entity.id
_entity.type
_entity.pdbx_description
1 polymer ?
#
loop_
_entity_poly.entity_id
_entity_poly.type
_entity_poly.pdbx_seq_one_letter_code
_entity_poly.pdbx_strand_id
1 'polypeptide(L)'
;LQALQYLAYGIMLISGISIFIALYNTLKERKYEFALLRVNGATRFQLLYLVVIESLILCVLGYLSGTIVGRVALLFISGSSEEEFKMAFNPFEFVWEKEGFLFLLTIFVGVLAAVIPAVKAYKLNISKTLANA
;
A
#
# COMPACT_ATOMS: atom_id res chain seq x y z
N LEU A 1 -23.25 14.02 0.64
CA LEU A 1 -22.02 13.91 -0.20
C LEU A 1 -20.74 14.27 0.59
N GLN A 2 -20.65 15.42 1.25
CA GLN A 2 -19.46 15.81 2.03
C GLN A 2 -19.11 14.85 3.18
N ALA A 3 -20.12 14.34 3.91
CA ALA A 3 -19.89 13.35 4.97
C ALA A 3 -19.24 12.06 4.45
N LEU A 4 -19.69 11.55 3.29
CA LEU A 4 -19.11 10.36 2.65
C LEU A 4 -17.66 10.59 2.25
N GLN A 5 -17.33 11.78 1.73
CA GLN A 5 -15.95 12.15 1.38
C GLN A 5 -15.04 12.20 2.61
N TYR A 6 -15.49 12.81 3.71
CA TYR A 6 -14.70 12.83 4.96
C TYR A 6 -14.49 11.43 5.54
N LEU A 7 -15.51 10.56 5.48
CA LEU A 7 -15.34 9.16 5.87
C LEU A 7 -14.34 8.44 4.97
N ALA A 8 -14.41 8.63 3.65
CA ALA A 8 -13.48 8.03 2.70
C ALA A 8 -12.03 8.48 2.99
N TYR A 9 -11.81 9.78 3.22
CA TYR A 9 -10.49 10.29 3.60
C TYR A 9 -10.01 9.73 4.94
N GLY A 10 -10.90 9.61 5.93
CA GLY A 10 -10.58 9.00 7.22
C GLY A 10 -10.14 7.54 7.10
N ILE A 11 -10.91 6.74 6.36
CA ILE A 11 -10.60 5.31 6.12
C ILE A 11 -9.28 5.19 5.34
N MET A 12 -9.06 6.03 4.33
CA MET A 12 -7.83 6.05 3.55
C MET A 12 -6.61 6.35 4.44
N LEU A 13 -6.74 7.31 5.37
CA LEU A 13 -5.68 7.65 6.33
C LEU A 13 -5.35 6.48 7.26
N ILE A 14 -6.37 5.87 7.86
CA ILE A 14 -6.21 4.74 8.78
C ILE A 14 -5.60 3.53 8.05
N SER A 15 -6.05 3.27 6.82
CA SER A 15 -5.50 2.21 5.96
C SER A 15 -4.01 2.43 5.65
N GLY A 16 -3.62 3.67 5.30
CA GLY A 16 -2.22 4.02 5.07
C GLY A 16 -1.34 3.79 6.30
N ILE A 17 -1.82 4.17 7.50
CA ILE A 17 -1.12 3.90 8.77
C ILE A 17 -1.01 2.39 9.03
N SER A 18 -2.07 1.63 8.77
CA SER A 18 -2.06 0.16 8.94
C SER A 18 -1.01 -0.52 8.07
N ILE A 19 -0.94 -0.15 6.78
CA ILE A 19 0.08 -0.65 5.84
C ILE A 19 1.49 -0.29 6.33
N PHE A 20 1.69 0.94 6.79
CA PHE A 20 2.96 1.36 7.37
C PHE A 20 3.40 0.48 8.55
N ILE A 21 2.49 0.21 9.49
CA ILE A 21 2.76 -0.64 10.66
C ILE A 21 3.06 -2.07 10.22
N ALA A 22 2.28 -2.63 9.29
CA ALA A 22 2.48 -3.97 8.77
C ALA A 22 3.87 -4.12 8.15
N LEU A 23 4.25 -3.23 7.22
CA LEU A 23 5.58 -3.21 6.63
C LEU A 23 6.68 -3.08 7.69
N TYR A 24 6.52 -2.18 8.65
CA TYR A 24 7.49 -2.01 9.73
C TYR A 24 7.71 -3.30 10.54
N ASN A 25 6.63 -4.02 10.86
CA ASN A 25 6.71 -5.28 11.59
C ASN A 25 7.37 -6.38 10.74
N THR A 26 7.00 -6.51 9.46
CA THR A 26 7.64 -7.46 8.54
C THR A 26 9.15 -7.21 8.43
N LEU A 27 9.59 -5.95 8.34
CA LEU A 27 11.02 -5.63 8.34
C LEU A 27 11.70 -5.99 9.66
N LYS A 28 10.99 -5.86 10.79
CA LYS A 28 11.52 -6.21 12.10
C LYS A 28 11.74 -7.71 12.25
N GLU A 29 10.80 -8.51 11.75
CA GLU A 29 10.87 -9.98 11.75
C GLU A 29 11.97 -10.48 10.81
N ARG A 30 12.15 -9.85 9.64
CA ARG A 30 13.14 -10.22 8.62
C ARG A 30 14.54 -9.68 8.85
N LYS A 31 14.83 -9.08 10.00
CA LYS A 31 16.17 -8.54 10.34
C LYS A 31 17.27 -9.59 10.23
N TYR A 32 16.98 -10.84 10.60
CA TYR A 32 17.95 -11.94 10.54
C TYR A 32 18.29 -12.31 9.08
N GLU A 33 17.29 -12.38 8.20
CA GLU A 33 17.49 -12.59 6.76
C GLU A 33 18.35 -11.47 6.15
N PHE A 34 18.10 -10.22 6.52
CA PHE A 34 18.90 -9.08 6.06
C PHE A 34 20.33 -9.11 6.59
N ALA A 35 20.55 -9.59 7.81
CA ALA A 35 21.88 -9.81 8.36
C ALA A 35 22.64 -10.89 7.58
N LEU A 36 21.99 -12.03 7.27
CA LEU A 36 22.55 -13.09 6.43
C LEU A 36 22.91 -12.60 5.02
N LEU A 37 22.02 -11.85 4.38
CA LEU A 37 22.28 -11.24 3.07
C LEU A 37 23.50 -10.30 3.13
N ARG A 38 23.62 -9.52 4.20
CA ARG A 38 24.77 -8.63 4.41
C ARG A 38 26.09 -9.38 4.57
N VAL A 39 26.09 -10.52 5.26
CA VAL A 39 27.28 -11.39 5.39
C VAL A 39 27.68 -11.98 4.04
N ASN A 40 26.71 -12.25 3.17
CA ASN A 40 26.95 -12.68 1.79
C ASN A 40 27.30 -11.52 0.83
N GLY A 41 27.58 -10.33 1.35
CA GLY A 41 28.04 -9.18 0.55
C GLY A 41 26.93 -8.25 0.03
N ALA A 42 25.66 -8.45 0.44
CA ALA A 42 24.58 -7.57 0.00
C ALA A 42 24.77 -6.14 0.53
N THR A 43 24.56 -5.17 -0.36
CA THR A 43 24.66 -3.76 -0.01
C THR A 43 23.38 -3.26 0.66
N ARG A 44 23.51 -2.20 1.47
CA ARG A 44 22.37 -1.48 2.07
C ARG A 44 21.33 -0.97 1.07
N PHE A 45 21.75 -0.71 -0.18
CA PHE A 45 20.85 -0.29 -1.25
C PHE A 45 20.02 -1.44 -1.80
N GLN A 46 20.57 -2.65 -1.88
CA GLN A 46 19.83 -3.84 -2.31
C GLN A 46 18.70 -4.18 -1.33
N LEU A 47 18.95 -4.04 -0.01
CA LEU A 47 17.92 -4.21 1.00
C LEU A 47 16.80 -3.17 0.87
N LEU A 48 17.14 -1.90 0.64
CA LEU A 48 16.16 -0.84 0.40
C LEU A 48 15.32 -1.13 -0.84
N TYR A 49 15.98 -1.52 -1.94
CA TYR A 49 15.32 -1.82 -3.20
C TYR A 49 14.33 -2.98 -3.08
N LEU A 50 14.70 -4.02 -2.32
CA LEU A 50 13.81 -5.14 -2.00
C LEU A 50 12.52 -4.68 -1.33
N VAL A 51 12.63 -3.83 -0.30
CA VAL A 51 11.47 -3.34 0.46
C VAL A 51 10.57 -2.44 -0.39
N VAL A 52 11.17 -1.60 -1.25
CA VAL A 52 10.42 -0.75 -2.19
C VAL A 52 9.67 -1.61 -3.20
N ILE A 53 10.29 -2.67 -3.73
CA ILE A 53 9.62 -3.60 -4.64
C ILE A 53 8.45 -4.31 -3.95
N GLU A 54 8.64 -4.80 -2.72
CA GLU A 54 7.54 -5.43 -1.96
C GLU A 54 6.37 -4.47 -1.77
N SER A 55 6.65 -3.22 -1.41
CA SER A 55 5.60 -2.21 -1.29
C SER A 55 4.92 -1.92 -2.62
N LEU A 56 5.66 -1.83 -3.72
CA LEU A 56 5.09 -1.59 -5.04
C LEU A 56 4.15 -2.74 -5.45
N ILE A 57 4.56 -3.98 -5.19
CA ILE A 57 3.72 -5.17 -5.45
C ILE A 57 2.44 -5.09 -4.62
N LEU A 58 2.55 -4.76 -3.32
CA LEU A 58 1.38 -4.61 -2.45
C LEU A 58 0.44 -3.50 -2.92
N CYS A 59 0.97 -2.37 -3.40
CA CYS A 59 0.17 -1.27 -3.93
C CYS A 59 -0.55 -1.64 -5.22
N VAL A 60 0.13 -2.31 -6.15
CA VAL A 60 -0.47 -2.75 -7.42
C VAL A 60 -1.56 -3.77 -7.15
N LEU A 61 -1.29 -4.77 -6.31
CA LEU A 61 -2.29 -5.78 -5.94
C LEU A 61 -3.46 -5.17 -5.17
N GLY A 62 -3.18 -4.26 -4.23
CA GLY A 62 -4.19 -3.53 -3.47
C GLY A 62 -5.08 -2.67 -4.35
N TYR A 63 -4.51 -1.95 -5.30
CA TYR A 63 -5.27 -1.17 -6.28
C TYR A 63 -6.15 -2.06 -7.15
N LEU A 64 -5.58 -3.09 -7.77
CA LEU A 64 -6.31 -3.99 -8.65
C LEU A 64 -7.45 -4.70 -7.91
N SER A 65 -7.16 -5.30 -6.75
CA SER A 65 -8.19 -5.96 -5.93
C SER A 65 -9.23 -4.97 -5.42
N GLY A 66 -8.84 -3.79 -4.96
CA GLY A 66 -9.73 -2.73 -4.50
C GLY A 66 -10.67 -2.23 -5.59
N THR A 67 -10.18 -2.00 -6.80
CA THR A 67 -11.00 -1.60 -7.95
C THR A 67 -11.97 -2.72 -8.35
N ILE A 68 -11.54 -3.98 -8.37
CA ILE A 68 -12.42 -5.12 -8.67
C ILE A 68 -13.53 -5.22 -7.63
N VAL A 69 -13.19 -5.23 -6.34
CA VAL A 69 -14.16 -5.31 -5.23
C VAL A 69 -15.10 -4.11 -5.25
N GLY A 70 -14.59 -2.90 -5.49
CA GLY A 70 -15.39 -1.69 -5.59
C GLY A 70 -16.42 -1.77 -6.72
N ARG A 71 -16.04 -2.27 -7.90
CA ARG A 71 -16.97 -2.47 -9.03
C ARG A 71 -18.02 -3.54 -8.76
N VAL A 72 -17.61 -4.65 -8.15
CA VAL A 72 -18.53 -5.72 -7.75
C VAL A 72 -19.54 -5.18 -6.73
N ALA A 73 -19.10 -4.40 -5.74
CA ALA A 73 -19.98 -3.75 -4.78
C ALA A 73 -20.95 -2.77 -5.46
N LEU A 74 -20.47 -1.97 -6.42
CA LEU A 74 -21.32 -1.07 -7.21
C LEU A 74 -22.35 -1.84 -8.04
N LEU A 75 -21.99 -2.98 -8.65
CA LEU A 75 -22.92 -3.84 -9.39
C LEU A 75 -24.05 -4.36 -8.49
N PHE A 76 -23.73 -4.79 -7.27
CA PHE A 76 -24.74 -5.24 -6.31
C PHE A 76 -25.66 -4.11 -5.83
N ILE A 77 -25.12 -2.90 -5.65
CA ILE A 77 -25.89 -1.72 -5.23
C ILE A 77 -26.77 -1.19 -6.38
N SER A 78 -26.25 -1.15 -7.61
CA SER A 78 -27.02 -0.68 -8.76
C SER A 78 -28.17 -1.63 -9.09
N GLY A 79 -27.94 -2.94 -9.02
CA GLY A 79 -28.98 -3.94 -9.27
C GLY A 79 -30.12 -3.94 -8.24
N SER A 80 -29.92 -3.38 -7.04
CA SER A 80 -30.97 -3.21 -6.03
C SER A 80 -31.65 -1.85 -6.03
N SER A 81 -31.10 -0.85 -6.75
CA SER A 81 -31.51 0.56 -6.69
C SER A 81 -32.17 1.10 -7.96
N GLU A 82 -32.36 0.27 -9.00
CA GLU A 82 -32.97 0.69 -10.27
C GLU A 82 -34.39 1.27 -10.10
N GLU A 83 -35.13 0.90 -9.05
CA GLU A 83 -36.48 1.41 -8.81
C GLU A 83 -36.53 2.78 -8.09
N GLU A 84 -35.52 3.17 -7.29
CA GLU A 84 -35.62 4.36 -6.42
C GLU A 84 -34.74 5.56 -6.83
N PHE A 85 -33.56 5.37 -7.42
CA PHE A 85 -32.56 6.46 -7.47
C PHE A 85 -32.28 7.12 -8.82
N LYS A 86 -32.80 6.60 -9.96
CA LYS A 86 -32.57 7.14 -11.34
C LYS A 86 -31.12 7.59 -11.64
N MET A 87 -30.15 7.03 -10.93
CA MET A 87 -28.73 7.31 -11.14
C MET A 87 -28.18 6.12 -11.90
N ALA A 88 -27.97 6.31 -13.20
CA ALA A 88 -27.26 5.35 -14.04
C ALA A 88 -25.77 5.38 -13.66
N PHE A 89 -25.42 4.79 -12.51
CA PHE A 89 -24.03 4.45 -12.23
C PHE A 89 -23.66 3.32 -13.17
N ASN A 90 -23.03 3.64 -14.28
CA ASN A 90 -22.55 2.63 -15.21
C ASN A 90 -21.29 1.99 -14.61
N PRO A 91 -21.35 0.74 -14.10
CA PRO A 91 -20.24 0.12 -13.38
C PRO A 91 -19.02 -0.13 -14.27
N PHE A 92 -19.21 -0.04 -15.59
CA PHE A 92 -18.21 -0.27 -16.62
C PHE A 92 -17.65 1.03 -17.21
N GLU A 93 -18.10 2.20 -16.78
CA GLU A 93 -17.57 3.47 -17.26
C GLU A 93 -16.16 3.71 -16.67
N PHE A 94 -15.15 3.33 -17.45
CA PHE A 94 -13.75 3.50 -17.07
C PHE A 94 -13.29 4.93 -17.40
N VAL A 95 -13.33 5.82 -16.41
CA VAL A 95 -12.78 7.17 -16.55
C VAL A 95 -11.26 7.12 -16.35
N TRP A 96 -10.51 6.91 -17.44
CA TRP A 96 -9.06 6.74 -17.43
C TRP A 96 -8.31 7.84 -16.67
N GLU A 97 -8.79 9.09 -16.71
CA GLU A 97 -8.18 10.21 -15.98
C GLU A 97 -8.24 10.03 -14.46
N LYS A 98 -9.41 9.65 -13.92
CA LYS A 98 -9.62 9.50 -12.47
C LYS A 98 -8.97 8.23 -11.94
N GLU A 99 -9.09 7.12 -12.67
CA GLU A 99 -8.45 5.86 -12.33
C GLU A 99 -6.92 6.00 -12.36
N GLY A 100 -6.37 6.63 -13.41
CA GLY A 100 -4.94 6.89 -13.51
C GLY A 100 -4.41 7.76 -12.36
N PHE A 101 -5.17 8.79 -11.96
CA PHE A 101 -4.83 9.62 -10.81
C PHE A 101 -4.86 8.83 -9.49
N LEU A 102 -5.88 7.99 -9.27
CA LEU A 102 -5.98 7.14 -8.07
C LEU A 102 -4.87 6.09 -8.02
N PHE A 103 -4.49 5.52 -9.15
CA PHE A 103 -3.38 4.57 -9.25
C PHE A 103 -2.05 5.24 -8.87
N LEU A 104 -1.78 6.41 -9.45
CA LEU A 104 -0.58 7.21 -9.12
C LEU A 104 -0.56 7.60 -7.65
N LEU A 105 -1.69 8.02 -7.09
CA LEU A 105 -1.81 8.38 -5.68
C LEU A 105 -1.53 7.15 -4.79
N THR A 106 -2.08 5.99 -5.14
CA THR A 106 -1.87 4.74 -4.41
C THR A 106 -0.39 4.36 -4.37
N ILE A 107 0.28 4.40 -5.53
CA ILE A 107 1.73 4.14 -5.61
C ILE A 107 2.50 5.17 -4.78
N PHE A 108 2.17 6.46 -4.92
CA PHE A 108 2.86 7.53 -4.21
C PHE A 108 2.77 7.36 -2.69
N VAL A 109 1.57 7.10 -2.16
CA VAL A 109 1.33 6.89 -0.73
C VAL A 109 2.05 5.63 -0.25
N GLY A 110 1.99 4.53 -1.02
CA GLY A 110 2.67 3.29 -0.67
C GLY A 110 4.18 3.42 -0.61
N VAL A 111 4.78 4.03 -1.62
CA VAL A 111 6.22 4.31 -1.65
C VAL A 111 6.63 5.20 -0.48
N LEU A 112 5.89 6.28 -0.21
CA LEU A 112 6.16 7.13 0.95
C LEU A 112 6.08 6.35 2.28
N ALA A 113 5.05 5.51 2.43
CA ALA A 113 4.87 4.68 3.62
C ALA A 113 6.00 3.65 3.78
N ALA A 114 6.53 3.08 2.70
CA ALA A 114 7.60 2.08 2.73
C ALA A 114 9.01 2.66 2.86
N VAL A 115 9.24 3.88 2.35
CA VAL A 115 10.54 4.55 2.44
C VAL A 115 10.92 4.86 3.89
N ILE A 116 9.98 5.33 4.72
CA ILE A 116 10.24 5.65 6.13
C ILE A 116 10.81 4.45 6.92
N PRO A 117 10.16 3.27 6.95
CA PRO A 117 10.67 2.11 7.67
C PRO A 117 11.93 1.52 7.00
N ALA A 118 12.05 1.59 5.66
CA ALA A 118 13.26 1.18 4.94
C ALA A 118 14.49 2.03 5.31
N VAL A 119 14.34 3.35 5.41
CA VAL A 119 15.41 4.26 5.87
C VAL A 119 15.74 4.03 7.34
N LYS A 120 14.75 3.69 8.17
CA LYS A 120 14.99 3.34 9.58
C LYS A 120 15.77 2.03 9.71
N ALA A 121 15.49 1.05 8.85
CA ALA A 121 16.28 -0.19 8.73
C ALA A 121 17.71 0.10 8.21
N TYR A 122 17.89 1.05 7.30
CA TYR A 122 19.20 1.50 6.83
C TYR A 122 20.09 2.04 7.95
N LYS A 123 19.51 2.74 8.94
CA LYS A 123 20.24 3.28 10.10
C LYS A 123 20.52 2.25 11.20
N LEU A 124 19.93 1.06 11.14
CA LEU A 124 20.32 -0.05 12.01
C LEU A 124 21.70 -0.55 11.59
N ASN A 125 22.72 -0.01 12.24
CA ASN A 125 24.10 -0.47 12.11
C ASN A 125 24.21 -1.91 12.60
N ILE A 126 24.19 -2.83 11.65
CA ILE A 126 24.37 -4.28 11.85
C ILE A 126 25.67 -4.57 12.63
N SER A 127 26.70 -3.71 12.51
CA SER A 127 27.94 -3.77 13.29
C SER A 127 27.73 -3.64 14.81
N LYS A 128 26.72 -2.90 15.26
CA LYS A 128 26.39 -2.75 16.70
C LYS A 128 25.47 -3.86 17.21
N THR A 129 24.71 -4.49 16.32
CA THR A 129 23.81 -5.60 16.66
C THR A 129 24.59 -6.91 16.82
N LEU A 130 25.63 -7.13 16.01
CA LEU A 130 26.55 -8.27 16.18
C LEU A 130 27.54 -8.09 17.34
N ALA A 131 27.90 -6.87 17.70
CA ALA A 131 28.80 -6.61 18.84
C ALA A 131 28.13 -6.79 20.23
N ASN A 132 26.80 -6.93 20.27
CA ASN A 132 26.01 -7.10 21.50
C ASN A 132 25.18 -8.41 21.49
N ALA A 133 25.53 -9.36 20.61
CA ALA A 133 24.93 -10.69 20.54
C ALA A 133 25.89 -11.74 21.12
#